data_AF-A0A972F511-F1
#
_entry.id   AF-A0A972F511-F1
#
_cell.length_a   1.000
_cell.length_b   1.000
_cell.length_c   1.000
_cell.angle_alpha   90.00
_cell.angle_beta   90.00
_cell.angle_gamma   90.00
#
_symmetry.space_group_name_H-M   'P 1'
#
loop_
_entity.id
_entity.type
_entity.pdbx_description
1 polymer ?
#
loop_
_entity_poly.entity_id
_entity_poly.type
_entity_poly.pdbx_seq_one_letter_code
_entity_poly.pdbx_strand_id
1 'polypeptide(L)'
;MAKIVIDPITRIEGHLRIEAEVTGDRVADAWSSSTMFRGIEKILQGRDPRDAWVFTQRFCGVCTTVHAIAAVRSVENALGIRIPPNAELIRNIIMGMQNVHDHVIHFYHLHALDWVDITSALKADPAKTSTLAASLSDWPLTSASYFKGVQEKLAAFVKTGRLGPFANAWWGHPAYTLPPEANLMATAHYLEALEWQKDIIRIHAILGSKNPHPQTFLVGGMAIPI
;
A
#
# COMPACT_ATOMS: atom_id res chain seq x y z
N MET A 1 -3.39 36.02 -2.00
CA MET A 1 -4.02 34.70 -1.83
C MET A 1 -3.73 33.90 -3.09
N ALA A 2 -2.96 32.82 -2.97
CA ALA A 2 -2.63 31.96 -4.10
C ALA A 2 -3.49 30.70 -4.04
N LYS A 3 -3.96 30.22 -5.20
CA LYS A 3 -4.71 28.96 -5.29
C LYS A 3 -3.82 27.88 -5.88
N ILE A 4 -3.67 26.77 -5.16
CA ILE A 4 -2.92 25.59 -5.60
C ILE A 4 -3.92 24.49 -5.93
N VAL A 5 -3.68 23.77 -7.02
CA VAL A 5 -4.47 22.62 -7.44
C VAL A 5 -3.51 21.45 -7.65
N ILE A 6 -3.81 20.32 -7.01
CA ILE A 6 -3.08 19.07 -7.19
C ILE A 6 -4.07 18.04 -7.76
N ASP A 7 -3.96 17.84 -9.07
CA ASP A 7 -4.81 16.94 -9.85
C ASP A 7 -3.96 16.35 -11.00
N PRO A 8 -3.53 15.09 -10.91
CA PRO A 8 -3.93 14.08 -9.93
C PRO A 8 -3.13 14.15 -8.61
N ILE A 9 -3.75 13.74 -7.50
CA ILE A 9 -3.00 13.19 -6.35
C ILE A 9 -2.49 11.81 -6.73
N THR A 10 -1.17 11.64 -6.71
CA THR A 10 -0.50 10.36 -7.03
C THR A 10 -0.16 9.56 -5.78
N ARG A 11 0.28 8.30 -5.93
CA ARG A 11 0.62 7.38 -4.83
C ARG A 11 -0.54 7.15 -3.85
N ILE A 12 -1.76 7.14 -4.38
CA ILE A 12 -2.98 6.69 -3.71
C ILE A 12 -3.69 5.68 -4.60
N GLU A 13 -4.72 5.02 -4.07
CA GLU A 13 -5.69 4.32 -4.91
C GLU A 13 -6.74 5.30 -5.43
N GLY A 14 -7.16 5.11 -6.68
CA GLY A 14 -8.27 5.87 -7.27
C GLY A 14 -7.89 7.28 -7.75
N HIS A 15 -8.88 8.18 -7.70
CA HIS A 15 -8.80 9.52 -8.27
C HIS A 15 -9.19 10.57 -7.24
N LEU A 16 -8.25 11.45 -6.93
CA LEU A 16 -8.44 12.52 -5.98
C LEU A 16 -7.83 13.81 -6.52
N ARG A 17 -8.58 14.89 -6.34
CA ARG A 17 -8.17 16.26 -6.56
C ARG A 17 -8.19 17.00 -5.23
N ILE A 18 -7.11 17.69 -4.92
CA ILE A 18 -7.04 18.63 -3.80
C ILE A 18 -6.84 20.03 -4.33
N GLU A 19 -7.66 20.97 -3.85
CA GLU A 19 -7.44 22.40 -4.04
C GLU A 19 -7.15 23.04 -2.69
N ALA A 20 -6.25 24.02 -2.66
CA ALA A 20 -5.92 24.75 -1.44
C ALA A 20 -5.76 26.25 -1.73
N GLU A 21 -6.31 27.08 -0.84
CA GLU A 21 -6.02 28.51 -0.79
C GLU A 21 -4.91 28.77 0.20
N VAL A 22 -3.88 29.53 -0.21
CA VAL A 22 -2.70 29.82 0.59
C VAL A 22 -2.62 31.31 0.88
N THR A 23 -2.49 31.64 2.17
CA THR A 23 -2.29 33.00 2.68
C THR A 23 -1.03 33.03 3.55
N GLY A 24 -0.02 33.76 3.08
CA GLY A 24 1.31 33.73 3.70
C GLY A 24 1.95 32.34 3.54
N ASP A 25 2.35 31.74 4.67
CA ASP A 25 3.00 30.44 4.79
C ASP A 25 2.04 29.30 5.17
N ARG A 26 0.72 29.56 5.17
CA ARG A 26 -0.30 28.61 5.64
C ARG A 26 -1.39 28.39 4.60
N VAL A 27 -1.91 27.15 4.60
CA VAL A 27 -3.17 26.81 3.94
C VAL A 27 -4.30 27.45 4.74
N ALA A 28 -5.08 28.31 4.10
CA ALA A 28 -6.22 29.02 4.67
C ALA A 28 -7.54 28.25 4.47
N ASP A 29 -7.68 27.55 3.34
CA ASP A 29 -8.84 26.70 3.04
C ASP A 29 -8.42 25.56 2.10
N ALA A 30 -9.18 24.46 2.09
CA ALA A 30 -8.90 23.29 1.26
C ALA A 30 -10.18 22.54 0.85
N TRP A 31 -10.17 21.99 -0.37
CA TRP A 31 -11.24 21.17 -0.92
C TRP A 31 -10.70 19.81 -1.34
N SER A 32 -11.48 18.78 -1.03
CA SER A 32 -11.22 17.40 -1.42
C SER A 32 -12.32 16.90 -2.36
N SER A 33 -11.94 16.46 -3.55
CA SER A 33 -12.87 16.00 -4.58
C SER A 33 -12.45 14.65 -5.12
N SER A 34 -13.27 13.62 -4.87
CA SER A 34 -13.16 12.33 -5.56
C SER A 34 -13.71 12.46 -6.98
N THR A 35 -12.87 12.27 -7.98
CA THR A 35 -13.19 12.57 -9.39
C THR A 35 -13.62 11.33 -10.19
N MET A 36 -14.06 10.26 -9.52
CA MET A 36 -14.52 9.01 -10.15
C MET A 36 -15.69 8.39 -9.40
N PHE A 37 -16.61 7.76 -10.14
CA PHE A 37 -17.76 7.03 -9.62
C PHE A 37 -18.07 5.78 -10.46
N ARG A 38 -18.44 4.68 -9.80
CA ARG A 38 -18.84 3.41 -10.44
C ARG A 38 -20.23 2.90 -10.07
N GLY A 39 -20.80 3.35 -8.94
CA GLY A 39 -22.17 3.00 -8.53
C GLY A 39 -22.42 1.53 -8.17
N ILE A 40 -21.49 0.87 -7.48
CA ILE A 40 -21.63 -0.55 -7.08
C ILE A 40 -22.92 -0.81 -6.28
N GLU A 41 -23.36 0.14 -5.46
CA GLU A 41 -24.62 0.06 -4.70
C GLU A 41 -25.85 -0.10 -5.61
N LYS A 42 -25.88 0.62 -6.74
CA LYS A 42 -26.95 0.47 -7.75
C LYS A 42 -26.83 -0.84 -8.49
N ILE A 43 -25.60 -1.26 -8.83
CA ILE A 43 -25.33 -2.53 -9.49
C ILE A 43 -25.84 -3.71 -8.66
N LEU A 44 -25.82 -3.62 -7.33
CA LEU A 44 -26.27 -4.69 -6.42
C LEU A 44 -27.80 -4.83 -6.33
N GLN A 45 -28.58 -3.82 -6.71
CA GLN A 45 -30.04 -3.87 -6.58
C GLN A 45 -30.63 -5.00 -7.42
N GLY A 46 -31.49 -5.82 -6.80
CA GLY A 46 -32.14 -6.96 -7.45
C GLY A 46 -31.27 -8.21 -7.62
N ARG A 47 -30.02 -8.21 -7.12
CA ARG A 47 -29.16 -9.41 -7.13
C ARG A 47 -29.46 -10.32 -5.95
N ASP A 48 -29.10 -11.59 -6.11
CA ASP A 48 -29.12 -12.55 -5.00
C ASP A 48 -28.14 -12.10 -3.90
N PRO A 49 -28.55 -12.05 -2.62
CA PRO A 49 -27.66 -11.67 -1.53
C PRO A 49 -26.38 -12.51 -1.46
N ARG A 50 -26.40 -13.78 -1.90
CA ARG A 50 -25.23 -14.67 -1.93
C ARG A 50 -24.15 -14.20 -2.89
N ASP A 51 -24.51 -13.44 -3.92
CA ASP A 51 -23.58 -12.89 -4.91
C ASP A 51 -23.01 -11.53 -4.48
N ALA A 52 -23.56 -10.87 -3.46
CA ALA A 52 -23.18 -9.50 -3.11
C ALA A 52 -21.65 -9.33 -2.92
N TRP A 53 -21.02 -10.30 -2.23
CA TRP A 53 -19.58 -10.25 -1.94
C TRP A 53 -18.70 -10.26 -3.18
N VAL A 54 -19.12 -10.95 -4.25
CA VAL A 54 -18.30 -11.06 -5.47
C VAL A 54 -18.28 -9.72 -6.21
N PHE A 55 -19.37 -8.94 -6.15
CA PHE A 55 -19.45 -7.59 -6.72
C PHE A 55 -18.76 -6.55 -5.83
N THR A 56 -19.07 -6.52 -4.53
CA THR A 56 -18.50 -5.53 -3.60
C THR A 56 -17.00 -5.67 -3.47
N GLN A 57 -16.45 -6.88 -3.60
CA GLN A 57 -15.00 -7.08 -3.60
C GLN A 57 -14.27 -6.30 -4.70
N ARG A 58 -14.95 -5.99 -5.81
CA ARG A 58 -14.38 -5.18 -6.92
C ARG A 58 -14.47 -3.68 -6.64
N PHE A 59 -14.96 -3.28 -5.46
CA PHE A 59 -14.88 -1.89 -5.02
C PHE A 59 -13.42 -1.44 -4.94
N CYS A 60 -12.49 -2.24 -4.41
CA CYS A 60 -11.08 -1.86 -4.38
C CYS A 60 -10.16 -3.09 -4.49
N GLY A 61 -9.11 -2.97 -5.30
CA GLY A 61 -8.06 -3.98 -5.46
C GLY A 61 -6.93 -3.86 -4.44
N VAL A 62 -6.72 -2.68 -3.86
CA VAL A 62 -5.69 -2.43 -2.83
C VAL A 62 -6.16 -3.04 -1.51
N CYS A 63 -7.25 -2.52 -0.93
CA CYS A 63 -7.88 -3.12 0.25
C CYS A 63 -8.76 -4.34 -0.13
N THR A 64 -8.25 -5.20 -1.01
CA THR A 64 -8.95 -6.43 -1.41
C THR A 64 -9.35 -7.25 -0.17
N THR A 65 -10.31 -8.17 -0.30
CA THR A 65 -10.91 -8.98 0.78
C THR A 65 -11.95 -8.25 1.65
N VAL A 66 -11.69 -6.99 2.04
CA VAL A 66 -12.49 -6.32 3.08
C VAL A 66 -13.96 -6.17 2.71
N HIS A 67 -14.23 -5.76 1.46
CA HIS A 67 -15.60 -5.57 0.98
C HIS A 67 -16.34 -6.90 0.76
N ALA A 68 -15.62 -7.99 0.47
CA ALA A 68 -16.22 -9.31 0.38
C ALA A 68 -16.68 -9.78 1.77
N ILE A 69 -15.80 -9.64 2.77
CA ILE A 69 -16.06 -10.05 4.15
C ILE A 69 -17.19 -9.21 4.77
N ALA A 70 -17.18 -7.89 4.53
CA ALA A 70 -18.27 -7.03 4.95
C ALA A 70 -19.60 -7.45 4.33
N ALA A 71 -19.62 -7.79 3.04
CA ALA A 71 -20.83 -8.24 2.35
C ALA A 71 -21.35 -9.58 2.89
N VAL A 72 -20.51 -10.61 3.03
CA VAL A 72 -20.98 -11.91 3.58
C VAL A 72 -21.47 -11.75 5.02
N ARG A 73 -20.78 -10.96 5.86
CA ARG A 73 -21.21 -10.67 7.24
C ARG A 73 -22.54 -9.93 7.29
N SER A 74 -22.77 -9.00 6.37
CA SER A 74 -24.03 -8.24 6.29
C SER A 74 -25.21 -9.16 5.93
N VAL A 75 -25.01 -10.05 4.97
CA VAL A 75 -26.04 -11.03 4.58
C VAL A 75 -26.28 -12.07 5.68
N GLU A 76 -25.21 -12.58 6.30
CA GLU A 76 -25.31 -13.50 7.43
C GLU A 76 -26.06 -12.88 8.61
N ASN A 77 -25.78 -11.61 8.92
CA ASN A 77 -26.51 -10.88 9.95
C ASN A 77 -28.00 -10.74 9.61
N ALA A 78 -28.33 -10.35 8.37
CA ALA A 78 -29.72 -10.21 7.93
C ALA A 78 -30.51 -11.53 7.98
N LEU A 79 -29.84 -12.66 7.75
CA LEU A 79 -30.45 -14.00 7.75
C LEU A 79 -30.33 -14.74 9.09
N GLY A 80 -29.67 -14.16 10.10
CA GLY A 80 -29.43 -14.81 11.40
C GLY A 80 -28.49 -16.02 11.32
N ILE A 81 -27.60 -16.07 10.34
CA ILE A 81 -26.67 -17.18 10.13
C ILE A 81 -25.49 -17.07 11.10
N ARG A 82 -25.16 -18.19 11.76
CA ARG A 82 -23.92 -18.36 12.52
C ARG A 82 -22.97 -19.23 11.72
N ILE A 83 -21.78 -18.72 11.41
CA ILE A 83 -20.77 -19.46 10.66
C ILE A 83 -20.03 -20.46 11.57
N PRO A 84 -19.46 -21.55 11.01
CA PRO A 84 -18.60 -22.44 11.76
C PRO A 84 -17.32 -21.73 12.27
N PRO A 85 -16.77 -22.10 13.45
CA PRO A 85 -15.56 -21.48 13.98
C PRO A 85 -14.36 -21.53 13.02
N ASN A 86 -14.19 -22.61 12.26
CA ASN A 86 -13.11 -22.71 11.28
C ASN A 86 -13.25 -21.69 10.14
N ALA A 87 -14.48 -21.37 9.71
CA ALA A 87 -14.69 -20.34 8.70
C ALA A 87 -14.34 -18.95 9.23
N GLU A 88 -14.66 -18.68 10.51
CA GLU A 88 -14.25 -17.44 11.17
C GLU A 88 -12.72 -17.32 11.25
N LEU A 89 -12.03 -18.39 11.66
CA LEU A 89 -10.56 -18.41 11.73
C LEU A 89 -9.93 -18.13 10.36
N ILE A 90 -10.39 -18.78 9.30
CA ILE A 90 -9.87 -18.56 7.95
C ILE A 90 -10.12 -17.11 7.49
N ARG A 91 -11.32 -16.57 7.73
CA ARG A 91 -11.63 -15.15 7.41
C ARG A 91 -10.71 -14.20 8.18
N ASN A 92 -10.45 -14.48 9.46
CA ASN A 92 -9.57 -13.67 10.29
C ASN A 92 -8.10 -13.73 9.84
N ILE A 93 -7.61 -14.90 9.42
CA ILE A 93 -6.26 -15.04 8.84
C ILE A 93 -6.15 -14.24 7.55
N ILE A 94 -7.12 -14.37 6.63
CA ILE A 94 -7.12 -13.59 5.38
C ILE A 94 -7.14 -12.08 5.68
N MET A 95 -8.01 -11.61 6.58
CA MET A 95 -8.05 -10.19 6.97
C MET A 95 -6.75 -9.71 7.62
N GLY A 96 -6.17 -10.52 8.52
CA GLY A 96 -4.92 -10.18 9.19
C GLY A 96 -3.76 -10.04 8.21
N MET A 97 -3.66 -10.97 7.26
CA MET A 97 -2.63 -10.91 6.21
C MET A 97 -2.84 -9.75 5.25
N GLN A 98 -4.10 -9.45 4.88
CA GLN A 98 -4.41 -8.25 4.11
C GLN A 98 -3.95 -6.99 4.84
N ASN A 99 -4.24 -6.87 6.13
CA ASN A 99 -3.87 -5.68 6.89
C ASN A 99 -2.34 -5.48 6.93
N VAL A 100 -1.59 -6.56 7.17
CA VAL A 100 -0.12 -6.55 7.17
C VAL A 100 0.44 -6.16 5.80
N HIS A 101 -0.07 -6.76 4.72
CA HIS A 101 0.35 -6.44 3.35
C HIS A 101 0.07 -4.98 3.00
N ASP A 102 -1.17 -4.53 3.19
CA ASP A 102 -1.66 -3.20 2.83
C ASP A 102 -0.83 -2.12 3.55
N HIS A 103 -0.58 -2.28 4.85
CA HIS A 103 0.19 -1.29 5.63
C HIS A 103 1.65 -1.18 5.21
N VAL A 104 2.32 -2.31 4.91
CA VAL A 104 3.72 -2.27 4.47
C VAL A 104 3.83 -1.67 3.06
N ILE A 105 2.89 -2.01 2.17
CA ILE A 105 2.84 -1.39 0.83
C ILE A 105 2.55 0.11 0.94
N HIS A 106 1.60 0.52 1.77
CA HIS A 106 1.31 1.93 2.01
C HIS A 106 2.55 2.66 2.54
N PHE A 107 3.18 2.14 3.59
CA PHE A 107 4.34 2.78 4.21
C PHE A 107 5.47 3.01 3.20
N TYR A 108 5.89 1.98 2.47
CA TYR A 108 7.03 2.10 1.55
C TYR A 108 6.65 2.66 0.19
N HIS A 109 5.65 2.09 -0.49
CA HIS A 109 5.41 2.34 -1.91
C HIS A 109 4.47 3.52 -2.17
N LEU A 110 3.64 3.88 -1.20
CA LEU A 110 2.75 5.03 -1.32
C LEU A 110 3.33 6.24 -0.58
N HIS A 111 3.84 6.06 0.64
CA HIS A 111 4.12 7.19 1.51
C HIS A 111 5.61 7.52 1.70
N ALA A 112 6.53 6.54 1.67
CA ALA A 112 7.93 6.79 2.03
C ALA A 112 8.61 7.87 1.18
N LEU A 113 8.24 8.00 -0.10
CA LEU A 113 8.83 9.02 -0.98
C LEU A 113 8.38 10.45 -0.64
N ASP A 114 7.46 10.67 0.30
CA ASP A 114 7.22 12.00 0.89
C ASP A 114 8.31 12.38 1.92
N TRP A 115 9.02 11.39 2.45
CA TRP A 115 9.97 11.53 3.55
C TRP A 115 11.43 11.18 3.16
N VAL A 116 11.60 10.36 2.12
CA VAL A 116 12.88 9.82 1.67
C VAL A 116 13.30 10.47 0.36
N ASP A 117 14.46 11.15 0.37
CA ASP A 117 15.10 11.64 -0.84
C ASP A 117 16.08 10.60 -1.39
N ILE A 118 15.64 9.86 -2.41
CA ILE A 118 16.47 8.81 -3.02
C ILE A 118 17.70 9.39 -3.72
N THR A 119 17.69 10.65 -4.17
CA THR A 119 18.90 11.26 -4.76
C THR A 119 19.95 11.56 -3.70
N SER A 120 19.52 11.88 -2.48
CA SER A 120 20.42 12.01 -1.33
C SER A 120 21.07 10.70 -0.93
N ALA A 121 20.43 9.54 -1.18
CA ALA A 121 21.02 8.23 -0.90
C ALA A 121 22.32 7.96 -1.68
N LEU A 122 22.51 8.60 -2.84
CA LEU A 122 23.75 8.50 -3.63
C LEU A 122 24.96 9.14 -2.94
N LYS A 123 24.74 9.99 -1.94
CA LYS A 123 25.79 10.66 -1.16
C LYS A 123 26.12 9.94 0.14
N ALA A 124 25.41 8.87 0.47
CA ALA A 124 25.54 8.15 1.73
C ALA A 124 26.85 7.38 1.80
N ASP A 125 27.41 7.24 3.01
CA ASP A 125 28.44 6.25 3.31
C ASP A 125 27.79 4.90 3.66
N PRO A 126 27.99 3.84 2.86
CA PRO A 126 27.38 2.53 3.15
C PRO A 126 27.81 1.91 4.49
N ALA A 127 29.01 2.21 4.99
CA ALA A 127 29.47 1.71 6.28
C ALA A 127 28.71 2.38 7.43
N LYS A 128 28.51 3.70 7.35
CA LYS A 128 27.68 4.43 8.32
C LYS A 128 26.21 4.04 8.24
N THR A 129 25.71 3.78 7.02
CA THR A 129 24.36 3.25 6.79
C THR A 129 24.18 1.89 7.48
N SER A 130 25.18 1.02 7.35
CA SER A 130 25.22 -0.28 8.04
C SER A 130 25.20 -0.14 9.56
N THR A 131 26.03 0.73 10.12
CA THR A 131 26.01 1.02 11.57
C THR A 131 24.66 1.57 12.03
N LEU A 132 24.06 2.49 11.27
CA LEU A 132 22.74 3.04 11.58
C LEU A 132 21.68 1.93 11.59
N ALA A 133 21.61 1.11 10.54
CA ALA A 133 20.61 0.05 10.44
C ALA A 133 20.75 -0.98 11.57
N ALA A 134 21.98 -1.41 11.87
CA ALA A 134 22.27 -2.34 12.96
C ALA A 134 21.97 -1.75 14.35
N SER A 135 22.01 -0.42 14.51
CA SER A 135 21.63 0.22 15.77
C SER A 135 20.12 0.26 16.01
N LEU A 136 19.31 0.09 14.96
CA LEU A 136 17.85 0.20 15.00
C LEU A 136 17.13 -1.15 15.04
N SER A 137 17.73 -2.21 14.50
CA SER A 137 17.09 -3.53 14.38
C SER A 137 18.13 -4.65 14.23
N ASP A 138 17.73 -5.86 14.61
CA ASP A 138 18.41 -7.12 14.34
C ASP A 138 18.16 -7.68 12.93
N TRP A 139 17.57 -6.89 12.02
CA TRP A 139 17.35 -7.28 10.63
C TRP A 139 18.67 -7.73 9.97
N PRO A 140 18.70 -8.89 9.26
CA PRO A 140 19.95 -9.48 8.81
C PRO A 140 20.59 -8.79 7.60
N LEU A 141 19.81 -8.07 6.77
CA LEU A 141 20.32 -7.41 5.56
C LEU A 141 20.83 -5.99 5.87
N THR A 142 21.86 -5.91 6.72
CA THR A 142 22.36 -4.64 7.25
C THR A 142 23.85 -4.40 6.97
N SER A 143 24.51 -5.23 6.15
CA SER A 143 25.94 -5.10 5.89
C SER A 143 26.29 -3.89 5.02
N ALA A 144 27.49 -3.34 5.20
CA ALA A 144 27.98 -2.23 4.38
C ALA A 144 28.06 -2.61 2.88
N SER A 145 28.40 -3.87 2.58
CA SER A 145 28.43 -4.38 1.20
C SER A 145 27.03 -4.45 0.59
N TYR A 146 26.00 -4.81 1.37
CA TYR A 146 24.62 -4.79 0.92
C TYR A 146 24.17 -3.37 0.55
N PHE A 147 24.34 -2.40 1.45
CA PHE A 147 23.97 -1.01 1.17
C PHE A 147 24.76 -0.40 0.01
N LYS A 148 26.04 -0.76 -0.13
CA LYS A 148 26.84 -0.38 -1.30
C LYS A 148 26.23 -0.91 -2.60
N GLY A 149 25.81 -2.18 -2.63
CA GLY A 149 25.15 -2.77 -3.79
C GLY A 149 23.83 -2.06 -4.15
N VAL A 150 23.03 -1.69 -3.14
CA VAL A 150 21.80 -0.90 -3.35
C VAL A 150 22.12 0.47 -3.94
N GLN A 151 23.12 1.17 -3.38
CA GLN A 151 23.57 2.47 -3.85
C GLN A 151 24.10 2.42 -5.29
N GLU A 152 24.89 1.40 -5.64
CA GLU A 152 25.40 1.19 -6.99
C GLU A 152 24.26 0.92 -7.99
N LYS A 153 23.27 0.10 -7.61
CA LYS A 153 22.09 -0.16 -8.43
C LYS A 153 21.28 1.12 -8.67
N LEU A 154 21.09 1.93 -7.63
CA LEU A 154 20.42 3.22 -7.75
C LEU A 154 21.22 4.19 -8.66
N ALA A 155 22.53 4.27 -8.47
CA ALA A 155 23.39 5.10 -9.31
C ALA A 155 23.34 4.66 -10.79
N ALA A 156 23.36 3.35 -11.05
CA ALA A 156 23.22 2.80 -12.40
C ALA A 156 21.86 3.16 -13.01
N PHE A 157 20.77 3.04 -12.23
CA PHE A 157 19.43 3.41 -12.66
C PHE A 157 19.35 4.91 -13.02
N VAL A 158 19.89 5.80 -12.18
CA VAL A 158 19.92 7.25 -12.43
C VAL A 158 20.72 7.59 -13.70
N LYS A 159 21.87 6.92 -13.92
CA LYS A 159 22.71 7.10 -15.12
C LYS A 159 21.99 6.77 -16.42
N THR A 160 20.93 5.96 -16.41
CA THR A 160 20.14 5.69 -17.61
C THR A 160 19.38 6.92 -18.12
N GLY A 161 19.18 7.94 -17.29
CA GLY A 161 18.31 9.09 -17.58
C GLY A 161 16.81 8.75 -17.63
N ARG A 162 16.44 7.48 -17.43
CA ARG A 162 15.05 6.98 -17.49
C ARG A 162 14.54 6.68 -16.07
N LEU A 163 14.26 7.74 -15.32
CA LEU A 163 13.92 7.64 -13.90
C LEU A 163 12.53 7.05 -13.61
N GLY A 164 11.69 6.84 -14.64
CA GLY A 164 10.39 6.18 -14.51
C GLY A 164 9.52 6.82 -13.43
N PRO A 165 9.04 6.06 -12.42
CA PRO A 165 8.20 6.60 -11.34
C PRO A 165 8.91 7.62 -10.45
N PHE A 166 10.23 7.75 -10.57
CA PHE A 166 11.05 8.69 -9.79
C PHE A 166 11.39 9.97 -10.57
N ALA A 167 10.92 10.12 -11.81
CA ALA A 167 11.12 11.34 -12.61
C ALA A 167 10.27 12.50 -12.09
N ASN A 168 10.79 13.74 -12.16
CA ASN A 168 10.08 14.98 -11.81
C ASN A 168 9.40 14.96 -10.41
N ALA A 169 9.97 14.23 -9.47
CA ALA A 169 9.55 14.26 -8.06
C ALA A 169 10.27 15.37 -7.29
N TRP A 170 10.00 15.47 -6.00
CA TRP A 170 10.40 16.59 -5.15
C TRP A 170 11.84 16.52 -4.62
N TRP A 171 12.74 15.76 -5.26
CA TRP A 171 14.10 15.54 -4.78
C TRP A 171 14.85 16.85 -4.47
N GLY A 172 15.53 16.90 -3.33
CA GLY A 172 16.20 18.10 -2.83
C GLY A 172 15.28 19.17 -2.21
N HIS A 173 13.98 18.94 -2.13
CA HIS A 173 13.05 19.86 -1.46
C HIS A 173 13.45 20.07 0.01
N PRO A 174 13.43 21.30 0.54
CA PRO A 174 13.92 21.62 1.88
C PRO A 174 13.15 20.95 3.03
N ALA A 175 11.97 20.38 2.76
CA ALA A 175 11.22 19.60 3.74
C ALA A 175 11.76 18.18 3.96
N TYR A 176 12.62 17.66 3.09
CA TYR A 176 13.35 16.42 3.37
C TYR A 176 14.42 16.68 4.42
N THR A 177 14.37 15.95 5.53
CA THR A 177 15.26 16.17 6.69
C THR A 177 16.16 14.99 6.99
N LEU A 178 15.94 13.84 6.35
CA LEU A 178 16.74 12.64 6.58
C LEU A 178 18.18 12.81 6.08
N PRO A 179 19.20 12.36 6.84
CA PRO A 179 20.56 12.32 6.34
C PRO A 179 20.71 11.30 5.20
N PRO A 180 21.74 11.43 4.34
CA PRO A 180 22.02 10.48 3.26
C PRO A 180 21.97 9.01 3.69
N GLU A 181 22.54 8.67 4.84
CA GLU A 181 22.58 7.30 5.37
C GLU A 181 21.17 6.76 5.65
N ALA A 182 20.28 7.57 6.24
CA ALA A 182 18.90 7.17 6.47
C ALA A 182 18.11 7.04 5.15
N ASN A 183 18.39 7.90 4.17
CA ASN A 183 17.79 7.80 2.84
C ASN A 183 18.22 6.50 2.12
N LEU A 184 19.50 6.11 2.22
CA LEU A 184 19.99 4.85 1.63
C LEU A 184 19.38 3.63 2.32
N MET A 185 19.32 3.64 3.66
CA MET A 185 18.66 2.59 4.42
C MET A 185 17.18 2.44 4.02
N ALA A 186 16.43 3.54 4.00
CA ALA A 186 15.01 3.52 3.64
C ALA A 186 14.79 3.12 2.16
N THR A 187 15.70 3.50 1.26
CA THR A 187 15.67 3.06 -0.15
C THR A 187 15.89 1.55 -0.27
N ALA A 188 16.80 0.97 0.52
CA ALA A 188 16.98 -0.47 0.58
C ALA A 188 15.71 -1.17 1.07
N HIS A 189 15.14 -0.71 2.19
CA HIS A 189 13.92 -1.28 2.74
C HIS A 189 12.71 -1.13 1.81
N TYR A 190 12.61 -0.04 1.03
CA TYR A 190 11.61 0.13 -0.03
C TYR A 190 11.69 -1.03 -1.04
N LEU A 191 12.90 -1.36 -1.50
CA LEU A 191 13.11 -2.45 -2.46
C LEU A 191 12.86 -3.83 -1.84
N GLU A 192 13.25 -4.02 -0.57
CA GLU A 192 12.98 -5.26 0.17
C GLU A 192 11.48 -5.47 0.38
N ALA A 193 10.74 -4.41 0.72
CA ALA A 193 9.30 -4.48 0.88
C ALA A 193 8.59 -4.89 -0.43
N LEU A 194 9.11 -4.45 -1.59
CA LEU A 194 8.57 -4.84 -2.90
C LEU A 194 8.71 -6.33 -3.19
N GLU A 195 9.81 -6.92 -2.73
CA GLU A 195 10.09 -8.35 -2.86
C GLU A 195 9.31 -9.14 -1.81
N TRP A 196 9.35 -8.73 -0.54
CA TRP A 196 8.70 -9.38 0.59
C TRP A 196 7.18 -9.51 0.41
N GLN A 197 6.53 -8.46 -0.10
CA GLN A 197 5.07 -8.42 -0.24
C GLN A 197 4.51 -9.56 -1.10
N LYS A 198 5.30 -10.09 -2.06
CA LYS A 198 4.89 -11.20 -2.92
C LYS A 198 4.74 -12.53 -2.15
N ASP A 199 5.49 -12.70 -1.06
CA ASP A 199 5.48 -13.91 -0.25
C ASP A 199 4.32 -13.87 0.74
N ILE A 200 4.03 -12.68 1.28
CA ILE A 200 2.91 -12.42 2.18
C ILE A 200 1.56 -12.72 1.53
N ILE A 201 1.37 -12.28 0.28
CA ILE A 201 0.10 -12.53 -0.43
C ILE A 201 -0.12 -14.00 -0.80
N ARG A 202 0.88 -14.89 -0.66
CA ARG A 202 0.70 -16.33 -0.93
C ARG A 202 -0.33 -16.96 0.02
N ILE A 203 -0.47 -16.44 1.23
CA ILE A 203 -1.52 -16.91 2.16
C ILE A 203 -2.92 -16.66 1.58
N HIS A 204 -3.13 -15.53 0.90
CA HIS A 204 -4.37 -15.29 0.17
C HIS A 204 -4.53 -16.23 -1.03
N ALA A 205 -3.45 -16.62 -1.70
CA ALA A 205 -3.56 -17.63 -2.76
C ALA A 205 -3.93 -19.02 -2.20
N ILE A 206 -3.35 -19.42 -1.07
CA ILE A 206 -3.62 -20.71 -0.41
C ILE A 206 -5.07 -20.76 0.12
N LEU A 207 -5.46 -19.80 0.94
CA LEU A 207 -6.77 -19.80 1.62
C LEU A 207 -7.89 -19.18 0.78
N GLY A 208 -7.51 -18.34 -0.18
CA GLY A 208 -8.37 -17.49 -0.98
C GLY A 208 -8.39 -17.82 -2.47
N SER A 209 -7.68 -18.86 -2.91
CA SER A 209 -7.41 -19.28 -4.30
C SER A 209 -6.62 -18.31 -5.17
N LYS A 210 -6.67 -17.00 -4.90
CA LYS A 210 -5.88 -15.98 -5.60
C LYS A 210 -5.80 -14.67 -4.83
N ASN A 211 -4.85 -13.82 -5.23
CA ASN A 211 -4.79 -12.41 -4.86
C ASN A 211 -4.37 -11.59 -6.10
N PRO A 212 -4.97 -10.40 -6.34
CA PRO A 212 -6.11 -9.81 -5.62
C PRO A 212 -7.45 -10.54 -5.80
N HIS A 213 -8.43 -10.15 -4.99
CA HIS A 213 -9.82 -10.62 -4.98
C HIS A 213 -10.00 -12.13 -4.77
N PRO A 214 -9.69 -12.69 -3.58
CA PRO A 214 -9.98 -14.08 -3.24
C PRO A 214 -11.37 -14.59 -3.64
N GLN A 215 -11.49 -15.89 -3.91
CA GLN A 215 -12.73 -16.53 -4.41
C GLN A 215 -13.27 -17.64 -3.50
N THR A 216 -12.81 -17.71 -2.26
CA THR A 216 -13.26 -18.74 -1.30
C THR A 216 -14.27 -18.23 -0.29
N PHE A 217 -14.69 -16.96 -0.36
CA PHE A 217 -15.77 -16.45 0.49
C PHE A 217 -17.11 -17.05 0.11
N LEU A 218 -17.96 -17.27 1.10
CA LEU A 218 -19.31 -17.79 0.92
C LEU A 218 -20.21 -17.26 2.05
N VAL A 219 -21.45 -16.88 1.73
CA VAL A 219 -22.45 -16.62 2.78
C VAL A 219 -22.69 -17.92 3.55
N GLY A 220 -22.42 -17.92 4.86
CA GLY A 220 -22.47 -19.09 5.72
C GLY A 220 -21.11 -19.73 6.02
N GLY A 221 -20.01 -19.27 5.43
CA GLY A 221 -18.68 -19.78 5.78
C GLY A 221 -17.57 -19.48 4.76
N MET A 222 -16.84 -20.51 4.37
CA MET A 222 -15.78 -20.48 3.37
C MET A 222 -15.92 -21.70 2.45
N ALA A 223 -15.54 -21.57 1.18
CA ALA A 223 -15.62 -22.63 0.17
C ALA A 223 -14.41 -23.57 0.16
N ILE A 224 -13.37 -23.28 0.98
CA ILE A 224 -12.18 -24.12 1.09
C ILE A 224 -12.49 -25.38 1.93
N PRO A 225 -12.29 -26.60 1.41
CA PRO A 225 -12.40 -27.82 2.20
C PRO A 225 -11.22 -27.94 3.15
N ILE A 226 -11.48 -28.37 4.39
CA ILE A 226 -10.47 -28.65 5.42
C ILE A 226 -10.23 -30.16 5.46
#